data_AF-N6YEQ0-F1
#
_entry.id   AF-N6YEQ0-F1
#
_cell.length_a   1.000
_cell.length_b   1.000
_cell.length_c   1.000
_cell.angle_alpha   90.00
_cell.angle_beta   90.00
_cell.angle_gamma   90.00
#
_symmetry.space_group_name_H-M   'P 1'
#
loop_
_entity.id
_entity.type
_entity.pdbx_description
1 polymer ?
#
loop_
_entity_poly.entity_id
_entity_poly.type
_entity_poly.pdbx_seq_one_letter_code
_entity_poly.pdbx_strand_id
1 'polypeptide(L)'
;MRAHVKAYDSANPEGAAARARLRREREYAAGGSGYTDRDLQKLRFRLGDRCAYCDTPLGGRGHLDHMTPVAKGGRDDIDNVTYCCESCNQAKHAKTVEEYFAWRRARKLPLRAGL
;
A
#
# COMPACT_ATOMS: atom_id res chain seq x y z
N MET A 1 -9.59 8.97 1.96
CA MET A 1 -9.65 9.20 3.42
C MET A 1 -11.10 9.36 3.83
N ARG A 2 -11.57 8.66 4.86
CA ARG A 2 -12.99 8.75 5.28
C ARG A 2 -13.30 10.14 5.84
N ALA A 3 -14.55 10.61 5.66
CA ALA A 3 -14.96 11.96 6.04
C ALA A 3 -14.71 12.28 7.52
N HIS A 4 -14.95 11.34 8.44
CA HIS A 4 -14.69 11.54 9.87
C HIS A 4 -13.20 11.68 10.18
N VAL A 5 -12.32 10.96 9.47
CA VAL A 5 -10.86 11.08 9.64
C VAL A 5 -10.40 12.45 9.14
N LYS A 6 -10.95 12.91 8.01
CA LYS A 6 -10.67 14.26 7.51
C LYS A 6 -11.09 15.34 8.50
N ALA A 7 -12.31 15.24 9.07
CA ALA A 7 -12.79 16.18 10.08
C ALA A 7 -11.91 16.16 11.35
N TYR A 8 -11.53 14.97 11.82
CA TYR A 8 -10.61 14.82 12.95
C TYR A 8 -9.25 15.46 12.67
N ASP A 9 -8.64 15.17 11.53
CA ASP A 9 -7.32 15.72 11.18
C ASP A 9 -7.36 17.25 10.99
N SER A 10 -8.43 17.79 10.41
CA SER A 10 -8.64 19.25 10.31
C SER A 10 -8.81 19.92 11.67
N ALA A 11 -9.47 19.24 12.62
CA ALA A 11 -9.59 19.71 13.99
C ALA A 11 -8.33 19.47 14.84
N ASN A 12 -7.40 18.63 14.38
CA ASN A 12 -6.17 18.26 15.08
C ASN A 12 -4.92 18.37 14.16
N PRO A 13 -4.62 19.58 13.64
CA PRO A 13 -3.60 19.77 12.61
C PRO A 13 -2.19 19.42 13.09
N GLU A 14 -1.84 19.71 14.35
CA GLU A 14 -0.53 19.37 14.92
C GLU A 14 -0.32 17.85 14.98
N GLY A 15 -1.36 17.11 15.39
CA GLY A 15 -1.31 15.64 15.43
C GLY A 15 -1.18 15.03 14.04
N ALA A 16 -1.89 15.58 13.05
CA ALA A 16 -1.77 15.16 11.66
C ALA A 16 -0.36 15.45 11.10
N ALA A 17 0.19 16.64 11.39
CA ALA A 17 1.55 17.02 11.00
C ALA A 17 2.61 16.13 11.66
N ALA A 18 2.45 15.81 12.95
CA ALA A 18 3.34 14.89 13.67
C ALA A 18 3.31 13.48 13.05
N ARG A 19 2.13 12.94 12.73
CA ARG A 19 2.00 11.64 12.03
C ARG A 19 2.66 11.66 10.66
N ALA A 20 2.48 12.73 9.89
CA ALA A 20 3.11 12.89 8.59
C ALA A 20 4.65 12.98 8.69
N ARG A 21 5.17 13.69 9.70
CA ARG A 21 6.62 13.78 9.95
C ARG A 21 7.21 12.41 10.30
N LEU A 22 6.62 11.70 11.27
CA LEU A 22 7.05 10.35 11.65
C LEU A 22 7.03 9.37 10.48
N ARG A 23 6.05 9.50 9.57
CA ARG A 23 5.99 8.70 8.36
C ARG A 23 7.19 8.99 7.45
N ARG A 24 7.47 10.26 7.15
CA ARG A 24 8.61 10.66 6.31
C ARG A 24 9.95 10.24 6.90
N GLU A 25 10.12 10.38 8.21
CA GLU A 25 11.33 9.92 8.92
C GLU A 25 11.53 8.41 8.75
N ARG A 26 10.45 7.62 8.86
CA ARG A 26 10.50 6.17 8.62
C ARG A 26 10.76 5.82 7.16
N GLU A 27 10.18 6.56 6.22
CA GLU A 27 10.42 6.38 4.77
C GLU A 27 11.90 6.62 4.45
N TYR A 28 12.47 7.72 4.96
CA TYR A 28 13.89 8.01 4.83
C TYR A 28 14.78 6.93 5.50
N ALA A 29 14.44 6.52 6.72
CA ALA A 29 15.20 5.52 7.47
C ALA A 29 15.12 4.11 6.86
N ALA A 30 13.97 3.75 6.27
CA ALA A 30 13.84 2.51 5.52
C ALA A 30 14.74 2.52 4.27
N GLY A 31 14.92 3.71 3.66
CA GLY A 31 15.74 3.88 2.47
C GLY A 31 15.11 3.23 1.24
N GLY A 32 15.92 3.09 0.20
CA GLY A 32 15.52 2.56 -1.09
C GLY A 32 16.12 3.34 -2.26
N SER A 33 16.25 2.68 -3.40
CA SER A 33 16.58 3.29 -4.69
C SER A 33 15.42 4.09 -5.30
N GLY A 34 14.20 3.97 -4.77
CA GLY A 34 13.01 4.55 -5.40
C GLY A 34 12.58 3.77 -6.65
N TYR A 35 11.73 4.41 -7.44
CA TYR A 35 11.23 3.89 -8.72
C TYR A 35 10.84 5.03 -9.66
N THR A 36 10.92 4.78 -10.97
CA THR A 36 10.51 5.74 -12.00
C THR A 36 9.08 5.46 -12.49
N ASP A 37 8.48 6.43 -13.19
CA ASP A 37 7.19 6.24 -13.86
C ASP A 37 7.21 5.06 -14.84
N ARG A 38 8.35 4.82 -15.51
CA ARG A 38 8.53 3.67 -16.41
C ARG A 38 8.47 2.35 -15.63
N ASP A 39 9.05 2.29 -14.44
CA ASP A 39 9.01 1.10 -13.60
C ASP A 39 7.59 0.81 -13.11
N LEU A 40 6.86 1.86 -12.72
CA LEU A 40 5.46 1.76 -12.34
C LEU A 40 4.56 1.31 -13.49
N GLN A 41 4.80 1.80 -14.71
CA GLN A 41 4.10 1.34 -15.92
C GLN A 41 4.37 -0.14 -16.20
N LYS A 42 5.63 -0.58 -16.12
CA LYS A 42 6.00 -2.00 -16.27
C LYS A 42 5.35 -2.86 -15.19
N LEU A 43 5.35 -2.41 -13.94
CA LEU A 43 4.69 -3.10 -12.82
C LEU A 43 3.18 -3.24 -13.09
N ARG A 44 2.49 -2.17 -13.46
CA ARG A 44 1.06 -2.22 -13.81
C ARG A 44 0.79 -3.17 -14.97
N PHE A 45 1.62 -3.12 -16.01
CA PHE A 45 1.52 -4.02 -17.16
C PHE A 45 1.68 -5.48 -16.75
N ARG A 46 2.70 -5.82 -15.94
CA ARG A 46 2.90 -7.18 -15.39
C ARG A 46 1.71 -7.66 -14.57
N LEU A 47 1.10 -6.75 -13.81
CA LEU A 47 -0.11 -7.07 -13.03
C LEU A 47 -1.37 -7.20 -13.90
N GLY A 48 -1.31 -6.88 -15.19
CA GLY A 48 -2.48 -6.87 -16.07
C GLY A 48 -3.52 -5.82 -15.65
N ASP A 49 -3.06 -4.72 -15.05
CA ASP A 49 -3.91 -3.67 -14.46
C ASP A 49 -4.98 -4.24 -13.49
N ARG A 50 -4.56 -5.23 -12.69
CA ARG A 50 -5.37 -5.89 -11.66
C ARG A 50 -4.71 -5.77 -10.30
N CYS A 51 -5.52 -5.73 -9.26
CA CYS A 51 -5.05 -5.70 -7.89
C CYS A 51 -4.16 -6.91 -7.61
N ALA A 52 -2.96 -6.67 -7.07
CA ALA A 52 -2.03 -7.74 -6.71
C ALA A 52 -2.59 -8.70 -5.64
N TYR A 53 -3.54 -8.25 -4.81
CA TYR A 53 -4.03 -9.04 -3.68
C TYR A 53 -5.28 -9.86 -3.98
N CYS A 54 -6.27 -9.28 -4.68
CA CYS A 54 -7.58 -9.91 -4.90
C CYS A 54 -7.97 -10.05 -6.37
N ASP A 55 -7.05 -9.71 -7.29
CA ASP A 55 -7.22 -9.81 -8.74
C ASP A 55 -8.32 -8.94 -9.38
N THR A 56 -8.97 -8.08 -8.60
CA THR A 56 -9.98 -7.15 -9.12
C THR A 56 -9.36 -6.19 -10.16
N PRO A 57 -9.99 -5.98 -11.32
CA PRO A 57 -9.55 -4.98 -12.31
C PRO A 57 -9.44 -3.59 -11.70
N LEU A 58 -8.35 -2.88 -12.03
CA LEU A 58 -8.09 -1.54 -11.54
C LEU A 58 -8.56 -0.46 -12.52
N GLY A 59 -8.55 -0.73 -13.83
CA GLY A 59 -9.03 0.19 -14.87
C GLY A 59 -8.25 1.50 -14.87
N GLY A 60 -6.92 1.42 -14.78
CA GLY A 60 -6.00 2.56 -14.71
C GLY A 60 -5.95 3.24 -13.34
N ARG A 61 -6.74 2.79 -12.36
CA ARG A 61 -6.78 3.33 -10.98
C ARG A 61 -6.00 2.44 -10.00
N GLY A 62 -6.20 2.66 -8.71
CA GLY A 62 -5.56 1.89 -7.64
C GLY A 62 -4.51 2.68 -6.90
N HIS A 63 -3.95 2.06 -5.87
CA HIS A 63 -2.97 2.65 -4.98
C HIS A 63 -1.68 1.85 -5.05
N LEU A 64 -0.56 2.57 -4.98
CA LEU A 64 0.71 1.97 -4.63
C LEU A 64 0.68 1.58 -3.16
N ASP A 65 1.11 0.37 -2.87
CA ASP A 65 1.19 -0.16 -1.52
C ASP A 65 2.52 -0.91 -1.35
N HIS A 66 3.15 -0.71 -0.19
CA HIS A 66 4.38 -1.39 0.19
C HIS A 66 4.07 -2.78 0.75
N MET A 67 4.52 -3.83 0.07
CA MET A 67 4.32 -5.23 0.48
C MET A 67 4.82 -5.46 1.91
N THR A 68 6.00 -4.95 2.25
CA THR A 68 6.42 -4.71 3.63
C THR A 68 6.20 -3.23 3.96
N PRO A 69 5.32 -2.87 4.91
CA PRO A 69 5.10 -1.49 5.29
C PRO A 69 6.38 -0.82 5.82
N VAL A 70 6.54 0.46 5.52
CA VAL A 70 7.66 1.28 6.04
C VAL A 70 7.71 1.26 7.58
N ALA A 71 6.56 1.22 8.25
CA ALA A 71 6.49 1.09 9.71
C ALA A 71 7.11 -0.21 10.27
N LYS A 72 7.37 -1.20 9.40
CA LYS A 72 8.05 -2.47 9.70
C LYS A 72 9.41 -2.59 8.99
N GLY A 73 9.98 -1.47 8.54
CA GLY A 73 11.29 -1.43 7.88
C GLY A 73 11.28 -1.77 6.39
N GLY A 74 10.11 -1.80 5.74
CA GLY A 74 10.05 -2.00 4.30
C GLY A 74 10.55 -0.79 3.51
N ARG A 75 11.40 -1.04 2.52
CA ARG A 75 12.05 -0.02 1.67
C ARG A 75 11.11 0.59 0.64
N ASP A 76 11.38 1.81 0.19
CA ASP A 76 10.66 2.45 -0.90
C ASP A 76 11.27 2.09 -2.27
N ASP A 77 11.22 0.81 -2.61
CA ASP A 77 11.83 0.23 -3.82
C ASP A 77 10.78 -0.39 -4.74
N ILE A 78 11.08 -0.47 -6.04
CA ILE A 78 10.21 -1.11 -7.02
C ILE A 78 9.84 -2.56 -6.63
N ASP A 79 10.77 -3.26 -5.98
CA ASP A 79 10.58 -4.65 -5.54
C ASP A 79 9.73 -4.78 -4.28
N ASN A 80 9.49 -3.69 -3.54
CA ASN A 80 8.63 -3.68 -2.36
C ASN A 80 7.27 -3.01 -2.63
N VAL A 81 7.06 -2.38 -3.77
CA VAL A 81 5.77 -1.74 -4.09
C VAL A 81 4.94 -2.57 -5.08
N THR A 82 3.62 -2.48 -4.93
CA THR A 82 2.66 -3.11 -5.83
C THR A 82 1.43 -2.24 -6.04
N TYR A 83 0.59 -2.57 -7.02
CA TYR A 83 -0.72 -1.94 -7.18
C TYR A 83 -1.83 -2.75 -6.51
N CYS A 84 -2.67 -2.06 -5.74
CA CYS A 84 -3.86 -2.66 -5.15
C CYS A 84 -5.10 -1.77 -5.27
N CYS A 85 -6.28 -2.40 -5.15
CA CYS A 85 -7.54 -1.67 -5.09
C CYS A 85 -7.71 -1.00 -3.72
N GLU A 86 -8.58 0.00 -3.64
CA GLU A 86 -8.82 0.76 -2.40
C GLU A 86 -9.23 -0.13 -1.22
N SER A 87 -10.12 -1.10 -1.45
CA SER A 87 -10.58 -2.00 -0.39
C SER A 87 -9.45 -2.85 0.20
N CYS A 88 -8.54 -3.35 -0.66
CA CYS A 88 -7.39 -4.11 -0.18
C CYS A 88 -6.35 -3.22 0.50
N ASN A 89 -6.08 -2.03 -0.03
CA ASN A 89 -5.18 -1.06 0.59
C ASN A 89 -5.63 -0.75 2.04
N GLN A 90 -6.92 -0.45 2.23
CA GLN A 90 -7.50 -0.16 3.54
C GLN A 90 -7.46 -1.39 4.48
N ALA A 91 -7.74 -2.59 3.97
CA ALA A 91 -7.74 -3.80 4.79
C ALA A 91 -6.33 -4.28 5.18
N LYS A 92 -5.33 -4.11 4.32
CA LYS A 92 -3.94 -4.46 4.61
C LYS A 92 -3.36 -3.56 5.69
N HIS A 93 -3.58 -2.25 5.60
CA HIS A 93 -3.08 -1.28 6.58
C HIS A 93 -1.56 -1.46 6.81
N ALA A 94 -1.15 -1.81 8.03
CA ALA A 94 0.24 -1.98 8.44
C ALA A 94 0.67 -3.46 8.50
N LYS A 95 -0.07 -4.35 7.83
CA LYS A 95 0.31 -5.75 7.67
C LYS A 95 1.35 -5.89 6.56
N THR A 96 2.32 -6.79 6.74
CA THR A 96 3.12 -7.29 5.62
C THR A 96 2.23 -8.06 4.64
N VAL A 97 2.72 -8.33 3.44
CA VAL A 97 1.96 -9.08 2.43
C VAL A 97 1.66 -10.50 2.92
N GLU A 98 2.57 -11.13 3.65
CA GLU A 98 2.40 -12.46 4.25
C GLU A 98 1.31 -12.43 5.32
N GLU A 99 1.38 -11.47 6.24
CA GLU A 99 0.36 -11.26 7.27
C GLU A 99 -1.02 -10.96 6.65
N TYR A 100 -1.05 -10.19 5.57
CA TYR A 100 -2.28 -9.84 4.88
C TYR A 100 -2.88 -11.04 4.15
N PHE A 101 -2.07 -11.85 3.47
CA PHE A 101 -2.54 -13.09 2.86
C PHE A 101 -3.02 -14.10 3.89
N ALA A 102 -2.31 -14.28 5.02
CA ALA A 102 -2.79 -15.09 6.13
C ALA A 102 -4.15 -14.58 6.65
N TRP A 103 -4.30 -13.27 6.84
CA TRP A 103 -5.55 -12.64 7.29
C TRP A 103 -6.71 -12.86 6.30
N ARG A 104 -6.45 -12.79 4.98
CA ARG A 104 -7.45 -13.05 3.93
C ARG A 104 -7.84 -14.52 3.87
N ARG A 105 -6.86 -15.44 3.94
CA ARG A 105 -7.12 -16.90 3.96
C ARG A 105 -8.00 -17.29 5.14
N ALA A 106 -7.68 -16.79 6.34
CA ALA A 106 -8.48 -17.04 7.54
C ALA A 106 -9.94 -16.57 7.41
N ARG A 107 -10.20 -15.59 6.53
CA ARG A 107 -11.54 -15.04 6.24
C ARG A 107 -12.16 -15.58 4.95
N LYS A 108 -11.52 -16.54 4.29
CA LYS A 108 -11.95 -17.11 3.01
C LYS A 108 -12.20 -16.04 1.94
N LEU A 109 -11.41 -14.95 1.97
CA LEU A 109 -11.51 -13.87 0.99
C LEU A 109 -10.76 -14.23 -0.30
N PRO A 110 -11.18 -13.72 -1.47
CA PRO A 110 -10.50 -13.98 -2.74
C PRO A 110 -9.03 -13.59 -2.70
N LEU A 111 -8.18 -14.38 -3.35
CA LEU A 111 -6.75 -14.12 -3.52
C LEU A 111 -6.41 -14.17 -5.01
N ARG A 112 -5.51 -13.30 -5.44
CA ARG A 112 -4.90 -13.43 -6.76
C ARG A 112 -4.12 -14.74 -6.82
N ALA A 113 -4.39 -15.55 -7.83
CA ALA A 113 -3.62 -16.76 -8.09
C ALA A 113 -2.25 -16.40 -8.68
N GLY A 114 -1.19 -17.06 -8.22
CA GLY A 114 0.13 -17.00 -8.85
C GLY A 114 0.96 -15.74 -8.58
N LEU A 115 1.05 -15.30 -7.32
CA LEU A 115 2.19 -14.51 -6.85
C LEU A 115 3.31 -15.45 -6.39
#